data_AF-D2QFB3-F1
#
_entry.id   AF-D2QFB3-F1
#
_cell.length_a   1.000
_cell.length_b   1.000
_cell.length_c   1.000
_cell.angle_alpha   90.00
_cell.angle_beta   90.00
_cell.angle_gamma   90.00
#
_symmetry.space_group_name_H-M   'P 1'
#
loop_
_entity.id
_entity.type
_entity.pdbx_description
1 polymer ?
#
loop_
_entity_poly.entity_id
_entity_poly.type
_entity_poly.pdbx_seq_one_letter_code
_entity_poly.pdbx_strand_id
1 'polypeptide(L)'
;MYKRFIWLLTFTTFFFVNYMTASYGRAEKTAKELLVSRVAGSKYPVWQRPLWGFFAHQQINRLAVFTLPVDMIPFFKKHINFLSDNAVNPDKRRYAVVGEAPRHFIDLDAYPDTTSATLPRYYKEATDRYGEDSLALHGLVPWQIQLTKYQLTEAFKQRNVRRILRVAADLGHYIADANVPLHTTRNYNGQLTNQQGIHGFWESRLPELFSANYDFLTGQAEYIYSPQKAAWRAVFNANAALDSVLHIERQLTEQVGETRKYGFEERNGITAKVYSADFSQQYHERLHGQVERQMRASVKMVGDFWYTCWVDAGQPDLRALANYQLTDQEQKEEVDEQKGWLKRLFKAREESEP
;
A
#
# COMPACT_ATOMS: atom_id res chain seq x y z
N MET A 1 11.08 27.06 8.94
CA MET A 1 12.17 27.12 9.95
C MET A 1 12.01 25.96 10.91
N TYR A 2 12.94 24.99 10.96
CA TYR A 2 12.89 23.89 11.93
C TYR A 2 14.20 23.72 12.69
N LYS A 3 14.29 24.26 13.92
CA LYS A 3 15.30 23.89 14.93
C LYS A 3 14.76 24.08 16.35
N ARG A 4 15.03 23.06 17.19
CA ARG A 4 14.94 23.01 18.67
C ARG A 4 13.56 23.13 19.33
N PHE A 5 13.24 22.13 20.15
CA PHE A 5 13.04 22.31 21.60
C PHE A 5 13.40 21.00 22.33
N ILE A 6 14.05 21.11 23.50
CA ILE A 6 14.46 20.01 24.41
C ILE A 6 14.43 20.61 25.84
N TRP A 7 14.29 19.76 26.87
CA TRP A 7 14.20 20.09 28.31
C TRP A 7 12.81 20.62 28.71
N LEU A 8 12.23 20.30 29.89
CA LEU A 8 12.74 19.57 31.06
C LEU A 8 11.58 18.88 31.81
N LEU A 9 11.85 17.77 32.50
CA LEU A 9 11.02 17.27 33.61
C LEU A 9 11.91 16.63 34.68
N THR A 10 11.73 17.04 35.94
CA THR A 10 12.51 16.59 37.11
C THR A 10 11.72 15.64 38.00
N PHE A 11 12.45 14.84 38.79
CA PHE A 11 11.91 13.90 39.77
C PHE A 11 11.04 14.56 40.86
N THR A 12 9.98 13.84 41.26
CA THR A 12 9.70 13.56 42.68
C THR A 12 9.12 12.15 42.82
N THR A 13 9.51 11.45 43.89
CA THR A 13 9.07 10.09 44.22
C THR A 13 8.24 10.09 45.50
N PHE A 14 7.20 9.25 45.59
CA PHE A 14 6.67 8.80 46.88
C PHE A 14 6.26 7.32 46.83
N PHE A 15 6.58 6.60 47.90
CA PHE A 15 6.21 5.19 48.14
C PHE A 15 4.91 5.10 48.96
N PHE A 16 4.17 4.00 48.83
CA PHE A 16 3.69 3.22 49.98
C PHE A 16 3.46 1.74 49.58
N VAL A 17 3.30 0.84 50.55
CA VAL A 17 3.50 -0.62 50.40
C VAL A 17 2.27 -1.46 50.80
N ASN A 18 2.19 -2.66 50.20
CA ASN A 18 1.22 -3.76 50.37
C ASN A 18 0.65 -4.03 51.77
N TYR A 19 -0.53 -4.68 51.82
CA TYR A 19 -0.80 -5.85 52.69
C TYR A 19 -1.90 -6.78 52.09
N MET A 20 -2.13 -7.94 52.71
CA MET A 20 -3.03 -9.04 52.23
C MET A 20 -3.94 -9.54 53.39
N THR A 21 -4.99 -10.37 53.23
CA THR A 21 -5.36 -11.31 52.14
C THR A 21 -6.87 -11.19 51.76
N ALA A 22 -7.80 -12.17 51.62
CA ALA A 22 -7.93 -13.60 51.97
C ALA A 22 -8.66 -14.42 50.85
N SER A 23 -9.58 -15.36 51.19
CA SER A 23 -10.22 -16.29 50.23
C SER A 23 -11.64 -16.75 50.66
N TYR A 24 -12.30 -17.52 49.77
CA TYR A 24 -13.63 -18.18 49.82
C TYR A 24 -14.88 -17.35 49.46
N GLY A 25 -15.84 -17.87 48.67
CA GLY A 25 -15.84 -19.13 47.90
C GLY A 25 -17.21 -19.53 47.30
N ARG A 26 -17.23 -20.62 46.52
CA ARG A 26 -18.41 -21.34 45.96
C ARG A 26 -19.38 -20.49 45.11
N ALA A 27 -19.24 -20.40 43.79
CA ALA A 27 -19.50 -21.43 42.76
C ALA A 27 -20.99 -21.78 42.55
N GLU A 28 -21.53 -21.36 41.41
CA GLU A 28 -22.83 -21.76 40.86
C GLU A 28 -22.65 -22.18 39.38
N LYS A 29 -23.44 -23.15 38.90
CA LYS A 29 -23.30 -23.74 37.55
C LYS A 29 -24.48 -23.37 36.67
N THR A 30 -24.24 -22.78 35.50
CA THR A 30 -25.03 -23.01 34.27
C THR A 30 -24.37 -22.33 33.05
N ALA A 31 -24.86 -22.61 31.83
CA ALA A 31 -24.41 -22.07 30.54
C ALA A 31 -23.20 -22.74 29.83
N LYS A 32 -23.12 -24.09 29.80
CA LYS A 32 -22.09 -24.81 29.02
C LYS A 32 -22.56 -26.00 28.15
N GLU A 33 -23.87 -26.21 27.99
CA GLU A 33 -24.42 -27.38 27.26
C GLU A 33 -25.48 -27.06 26.19
N LEU A 34 -25.76 -25.77 25.93
CA LEU A 34 -26.73 -25.32 24.92
C LEU A 34 -26.06 -24.47 23.82
N LEU A 35 -25.24 -25.12 22.98
CA LEU A 35 -24.93 -24.68 21.60
C LEU A 35 -24.08 -25.73 20.84
N VAL A 36 -24.56 -26.97 20.74
CA VAL A 36 -23.97 -28.00 19.87
C VAL A 36 -25.03 -28.64 18.97
N SER A 37 -25.31 -28.02 17.82
CA SER A 37 -25.51 -28.77 16.56
C SER A 37 -25.49 -27.86 15.32
N ARG A 38 -24.89 -28.38 14.24
CA ARG A 38 -25.21 -28.10 12.82
C ARG A 38 -25.19 -26.63 12.33
N VAL A 39 -23.99 -26.11 12.07
CA VAL A 39 -23.54 -25.94 10.66
C VAL A 39 -22.11 -26.45 10.57
N ALA A 40 -21.82 -27.35 9.62
CA ALA A 40 -20.46 -27.80 9.34
C ALA A 40 -19.91 -27.04 8.12
N GLY A 41 -19.05 -26.05 8.35
CA GLY A 41 -18.43 -25.28 7.29
C GLY A 41 -17.11 -24.64 7.74
N SER A 42 -16.07 -24.77 6.90
CA SER A 42 -14.77 -24.09 6.99
C SER A 42 -14.01 -24.16 8.34
N LYS A 43 -12.97 -25.01 8.42
CA LYS A 43 -11.93 -24.93 9.47
C LYS A 43 -10.78 -23.97 9.11
N TYR A 44 -11.05 -22.89 8.38
CA TYR A 44 -10.05 -21.86 8.11
C TYR A 44 -10.17 -20.70 9.13
N PRO A 45 -9.07 -20.24 9.75
CA PRO A 45 -9.10 -19.13 10.69
C PRO A 45 -9.50 -17.82 9.99
N VAL A 46 -10.28 -16.99 10.67
CA VAL A 46 -10.83 -15.73 10.12
C VAL A 46 -9.76 -14.63 10.09
N TRP A 47 -8.80 -14.77 9.17
CA TRP A 47 -7.84 -13.71 8.85
C TRP A 47 -8.33 -12.88 7.67
N GLN A 48 -8.71 -11.64 8.00
CA GLN A 48 -8.59 -10.45 7.15
C GLN A 48 -9.03 -10.63 5.68
N ARG A 49 -10.32 -10.42 5.42
CA ARG A 49 -10.68 -9.72 4.17
C ARG A 49 -10.02 -8.33 4.21
N PRO A 50 -9.39 -7.85 3.13
CA PRO A 50 -8.76 -6.54 3.14
C PRO A 50 -9.76 -5.44 3.52
N LEU A 51 -9.27 -4.45 4.27
CA LEU A 51 -9.91 -3.15 4.34
C LEU A 51 -9.84 -2.50 2.95
N TRP A 52 -10.86 -1.73 2.57
CA TRP A 52 -10.94 -1.11 1.24
C TRP A 52 -9.66 -0.33 0.88
N GLY A 53 -9.21 -0.44 -0.36
CA GLY A 53 -7.94 0.09 -0.89
C GLY A 53 -6.86 -0.99 -1.05
N PHE A 54 -6.77 -1.91 -0.09
CA PHE A 54 -5.61 -2.78 0.05
C PHE A 54 -5.50 -3.90 -1.00
N PHE A 55 -6.61 -4.37 -1.57
CA PHE A 55 -6.65 -5.54 -2.45
C PHE A 55 -5.66 -5.47 -3.64
N ALA A 56 -5.57 -4.30 -4.30
CA ALA A 56 -4.73 -4.14 -5.49
C ALA A 56 -3.24 -4.32 -5.17
N HIS A 57 -2.72 -3.69 -4.11
CA HIS A 57 -1.31 -3.78 -3.71
C HIS A 57 -0.93 -5.21 -3.29
N GLN A 58 -1.81 -5.91 -2.57
CA GLN A 58 -1.61 -7.32 -2.21
C GLN A 58 -1.48 -8.19 -3.46
N GLN A 59 -2.40 -8.06 -4.41
CA GLN A 59 -2.38 -8.81 -5.67
C GLN A 59 -1.18 -8.47 -6.55
N ILE A 60 -0.80 -7.19 -6.66
CA ILE A 60 0.37 -6.77 -7.45
C ILE A 60 1.65 -7.43 -6.90
N ASN A 61 1.88 -7.37 -5.58
CA ASN A 61 3.03 -8.02 -4.95
C ASN A 61 2.98 -9.55 -5.07
N ARG A 62 1.80 -10.15 -4.93
CA ARG A 62 1.60 -11.59 -5.10
C ARG A 62 1.93 -12.07 -6.51
N LEU A 63 1.47 -11.33 -7.52
CA LEU A 63 1.63 -11.69 -8.93
C LEU A 63 3.06 -11.45 -9.42
N ALA A 64 3.72 -10.39 -8.94
CA ALA A 64 5.11 -10.09 -9.28
C ALA A 64 6.08 -11.25 -8.96
N VAL A 65 5.80 -12.06 -7.92
CA VAL A 65 6.58 -13.26 -7.58
C VAL A 65 6.67 -14.27 -8.73
N PHE A 66 5.64 -14.37 -9.58
CA PHE A 66 5.61 -15.32 -10.70
C PHE A 66 6.32 -14.82 -11.97
N THR A 67 6.75 -13.55 -12.01
CA THR A 67 7.59 -13.00 -13.10
C THR A 67 9.07 -13.35 -12.92
N LEU A 68 9.50 -13.67 -11.70
CA LEU A 68 10.91 -13.78 -11.33
C LEU A 68 11.63 -14.97 -11.99
N PRO A 69 12.96 -14.91 -12.15
CA PRO A 69 13.74 -16.04 -12.66
C PRO A 69 13.80 -17.22 -11.67
N VAL A 70 14.17 -18.40 -12.19
CA VAL A 70 14.20 -19.68 -11.45
C VAL A 70 15.05 -19.68 -10.19
N ASP A 71 16.06 -18.80 -10.09
CA ASP A 71 16.93 -18.67 -8.92
C ASP A 71 16.33 -17.79 -7.80
N MET A 72 15.36 -16.93 -8.14
CA MET A 72 14.65 -16.08 -7.19
C MET A 72 13.31 -16.66 -6.75
N ILE A 73 12.59 -17.36 -7.66
CA ILE A 73 11.28 -17.96 -7.38
C ILE A 73 11.23 -18.77 -6.08
N PRO A 74 12.19 -19.67 -5.74
CA PRO A 74 12.09 -20.50 -4.53
C PRO A 74 11.96 -19.69 -3.23
N PHE A 75 12.73 -18.61 -3.12
CA PHE A 75 12.68 -17.69 -1.98
C PHE A 75 11.38 -16.87 -1.97
N PHE A 76 11.11 -16.16 -3.07
CA PHE A 76 9.95 -15.27 -3.15
C PHE A 76 8.61 -16.03 -3.05
N LYS A 77 8.53 -17.26 -3.60
CA LYS A 77 7.35 -18.12 -3.52
C LYS A 77 7.13 -18.70 -2.12
N LYS A 78 8.18 -18.98 -1.34
CA LYS A 78 8.05 -19.34 0.09
C LYS A 78 7.44 -18.19 0.88
N HIS A 79 7.90 -16.97 0.63
CA HIS A 79 7.48 -15.77 1.36
C HIS A 79 6.34 -14.97 0.68
N ILE A 80 5.63 -15.58 -0.29
CA ILE A 80 4.63 -14.89 -1.12
C ILE A 80 3.50 -14.26 -0.30
N ASN A 81 3.03 -14.92 0.76
CA ASN A 81 1.99 -14.37 1.63
C ASN A 81 2.53 -13.19 2.45
N PHE A 82 3.75 -13.26 2.99
CA PHE A 82 4.38 -12.11 3.66
C PHE A 82 4.43 -10.89 2.72
N LEU A 83 4.90 -11.08 1.48
CA LEU A 83 4.96 -10.01 0.48
C LEU A 83 3.57 -9.47 0.14
N SER A 84 2.56 -10.34 0.05
CA SER A 84 1.15 -9.95 -0.18
C SER A 84 0.60 -9.14 1.00
N ASP A 85 0.74 -9.60 2.24
CA ASP A 85 0.07 -9.07 3.42
C ASP A 85 0.74 -7.78 3.96
N ASN A 86 2.04 -7.63 3.69
CA ASN A 86 2.82 -6.44 4.04
C ASN A 86 2.87 -5.39 2.92
N ALA A 87 2.35 -5.68 1.72
CA ALA A 87 2.23 -4.74 0.58
C ALA A 87 1.41 -3.47 0.87
N VAL A 88 0.75 -3.41 2.02
CA VAL A 88 -0.15 -2.33 2.46
C VAL A 88 0.31 -1.73 3.79
N ASN A 89 1.56 -1.98 4.18
CA ASN A 89 2.16 -1.37 5.35
C ASN A 89 2.50 0.12 5.18
N PRO A 90 2.88 0.65 3.99
CA PRO A 90 3.05 2.09 3.83
C PRO A 90 1.77 2.88 4.17
N ASP A 91 0.58 2.43 3.73
CA ASP A 91 -0.69 3.06 4.14
C ASP A 91 -0.93 3.02 5.65
N LYS A 92 -0.61 1.90 6.30
CA LYS A 92 -0.69 1.81 7.77
C LYS A 92 0.30 2.77 8.44
N ARG A 93 1.42 3.08 7.80
CA ARG A 93 2.43 4.05 8.26
C ARG A 93 2.09 5.50 7.90
N ARG A 94 1.32 5.77 6.84
CA ARG A 94 0.91 7.11 6.35
C ARG A 94 0.41 8.04 7.45
N TYR A 95 -0.34 7.50 8.41
CA TYR A 95 -0.96 8.21 9.54
C TYR A 95 -0.18 8.06 10.87
N ALA A 96 0.92 7.29 10.89
CA ALA A 96 1.63 6.89 12.10
C ALA A 96 3.15 7.20 12.07
N VAL A 97 3.69 7.58 10.91
CA VAL A 97 5.10 7.83 10.66
C VAL A 97 5.26 9.16 9.92
N VAL A 98 5.96 10.11 10.55
CA VAL A 98 6.22 11.44 9.98
C VAL A 98 7.01 11.30 8.68
N GLY A 99 6.55 11.97 7.62
CA GLY A 99 7.19 11.94 6.30
C GLY A 99 6.91 10.67 5.49
N GLU A 100 5.99 9.79 5.91
CA GLU A 100 5.50 8.69 5.08
C GLU A 100 4.49 9.17 4.03
N ALA A 101 3.48 9.95 4.42
CA ALA A 101 2.38 10.37 3.55
C ALA A 101 2.76 10.92 2.15
N PRO A 102 3.77 11.78 1.97
CA PRO A 102 4.16 12.23 0.63
C PRO A 102 4.78 11.15 -0.25
N ARG A 103 5.19 10.00 0.28
CA ARG A 103 5.83 8.92 -0.50
C ARG A 103 4.89 8.20 -1.46
N HIS A 104 3.58 8.38 -1.30
CA HIS A 104 2.53 7.68 -2.05
C HIS A 104 2.11 8.38 -3.36
N PHE A 105 2.46 9.65 -3.57
CA PHE A 105 1.94 10.43 -4.70
C PHE A 105 3.00 11.38 -5.27
N ILE A 106 2.67 12.07 -6.36
CA ILE A 106 3.34 13.28 -6.82
C ILE A 106 2.34 14.19 -7.56
N ASP A 107 2.11 15.39 -7.04
CA ASP A 107 1.20 16.38 -7.64
C ASP A 107 1.83 16.99 -8.89
N LEU A 108 1.76 16.33 -10.04
CA LEU A 108 2.36 16.87 -11.28
C LEU A 108 1.78 18.24 -11.62
N ASP A 109 0.47 18.43 -11.43
CA ASP A 109 -0.22 19.71 -11.66
C ASP A 109 0.13 20.84 -10.67
N ALA A 110 0.95 20.58 -9.64
CA ALA A 110 1.50 21.63 -8.77
C ALA A 110 2.78 22.27 -9.36
N TYR A 111 3.44 21.62 -10.32
CA TYR A 111 4.66 22.12 -10.95
C TYR A 111 4.32 22.92 -12.22
N PRO A 112 4.97 24.07 -12.46
CA PRO A 112 4.63 24.97 -13.58
C PRO A 112 4.99 24.44 -14.97
N ASP A 113 5.77 23.36 -15.03
CA ASP A 113 5.98 22.54 -16.21
C ASP A 113 5.80 21.08 -15.80
N THR A 114 4.76 20.45 -16.36
CA THR A 114 4.36 19.07 -16.08
C THR A 114 5.06 18.06 -16.98
N THR A 115 5.89 18.52 -17.93
CA THR A 115 6.46 17.66 -18.96
C THR A 115 7.64 16.82 -18.46
N SER A 116 7.96 15.78 -19.24
CA SER A 116 9.13 14.93 -18.99
C SER A 116 10.48 15.62 -19.22
N ALA A 117 10.50 16.87 -19.70
CA ALA A 117 11.71 17.61 -20.05
C ALA A 117 12.40 18.28 -18.84
N THR A 118 11.65 18.86 -17.90
CA THR A 118 12.22 19.77 -16.89
C THR A 118 12.13 19.28 -15.44
N LEU A 119 11.12 18.49 -15.07
CA LEU A 119 11.03 17.91 -13.72
C LEU A 119 12.32 17.13 -13.38
N PRO A 120 13.07 17.47 -12.33
CA PRO A 120 14.38 16.87 -12.08
C PRO A 120 14.27 15.39 -11.71
N ARG A 121 15.14 14.56 -12.30
CA ARG A 121 15.03 13.11 -12.16
C ARG A 121 15.67 12.63 -10.85
N TYR A 122 16.76 13.27 -10.42
CA TYR A 122 17.42 12.98 -9.15
C TYR A 122 16.84 13.83 -8.02
N TYR A 123 16.65 13.23 -6.84
CA TYR A 123 16.08 13.92 -5.68
C TYR A 123 16.87 15.18 -5.31
N LYS A 124 18.21 15.14 -5.36
CA LYS A 124 19.06 16.30 -5.06
C LYS A 124 18.77 17.49 -5.99
N GLU A 125 18.62 17.25 -7.29
CA GLU A 125 18.29 18.30 -8.26
C GLU A 125 16.90 18.91 -8.01
N ALA A 126 15.97 18.08 -7.53
CA ALA A 126 14.63 18.53 -7.13
C ALA A 126 14.69 19.37 -5.84
N THR A 127 15.46 18.95 -4.82
CA THR A 127 15.64 19.72 -3.58
C THR A 127 16.39 21.03 -3.83
N ASP A 128 17.40 21.02 -4.71
CA ASP A 128 18.16 22.22 -5.09
C ASP A 128 17.28 23.26 -5.81
N ARG A 129 16.19 22.82 -6.47
CA ARG A 129 15.30 23.69 -7.26
C ARG A 129 14.03 24.12 -6.50
N TYR A 130 13.38 23.22 -5.78
CA TYR A 130 12.07 23.44 -5.17
C TYR A 130 12.11 23.48 -3.62
N GLY A 131 13.16 22.96 -3.00
CA GLY A 131 13.28 22.81 -1.54
C GLY A 131 12.52 21.59 -0.99
N GLU A 132 13.05 21.01 0.10
CA GLU A 132 12.49 19.80 0.72
C GLU A 132 11.03 19.98 1.17
N ASP A 133 10.70 21.12 1.78
CA ASP A 133 9.34 21.44 2.26
C ASP A 133 8.30 21.43 1.10
N SER A 134 8.69 21.83 -0.11
CA SER A 134 7.80 21.87 -1.29
C SER A 134 7.61 20.47 -1.88
N LEU A 135 8.68 19.67 -1.98
CA LEU A 135 8.57 18.28 -2.42
C LEU A 135 7.80 17.40 -1.42
N ALA A 136 7.94 17.69 -0.11
CA ALA A 136 7.16 17.04 0.94
C ALA A 136 5.68 17.45 0.94
N LEU A 137 5.32 18.59 0.34
CA LEU A 137 3.94 18.99 0.11
C LEU A 137 3.35 18.37 -1.16
N HIS A 138 4.13 18.30 -2.24
CA HIS A 138 3.70 17.90 -3.58
C HIS A 138 4.10 16.47 -3.97
N GLY A 139 4.43 15.63 -3.00
CA GLY A 139 4.65 14.20 -3.16
C GLY A 139 6.03 13.80 -3.72
N LEU A 140 6.43 12.57 -3.40
CA LEU A 140 7.79 12.05 -3.50
C LEU A 140 7.92 10.71 -4.24
N VAL A 141 6.82 10.10 -4.69
CA VAL A 141 6.80 8.68 -5.12
C VAL A 141 7.89 8.25 -6.12
N PRO A 142 8.23 8.98 -7.21
CA PRO A 142 9.26 8.51 -8.15
C PRO A 142 10.67 8.49 -7.52
N TRP A 143 10.96 9.40 -6.58
CA TRP A 143 12.23 9.41 -5.84
C TRP A 143 12.23 8.39 -4.69
N GLN A 144 11.08 8.15 -4.05
CA GLN A 144 10.97 7.09 -3.04
C GLN A 144 11.22 5.71 -3.66
N ILE A 145 10.68 5.42 -4.86
CA ILE A 145 10.99 4.17 -5.59
C ILE A 145 12.50 4.00 -5.76
N GLN A 146 13.23 5.06 -6.14
CA GLN A 146 14.69 5.03 -6.29
C GLN A 146 15.42 4.77 -4.95
N LEU A 147 14.96 5.36 -3.85
CA LEU A 147 15.51 5.15 -2.51
C LEU A 147 15.25 3.72 -2.02
N THR A 148 14.02 3.22 -2.12
CA THR A 148 13.64 1.87 -1.70
C THR A 148 14.33 0.79 -2.55
N LYS A 149 14.54 1.05 -3.86
CA LYS A 149 15.39 0.24 -4.76
C LYS A 149 16.80 0.09 -4.20
N TYR A 150 17.45 1.19 -3.80
CA TYR A 150 18.79 1.14 -3.19
C TYR A 150 18.77 0.35 -1.88
N GLN A 151 17.79 0.59 -1.00
CA GLN A 151 17.64 -0.12 0.26
C GLN A 151 17.48 -1.65 0.07
N LEU A 152 16.75 -2.10 -0.97
CA LEU A 152 16.58 -3.52 -1.30
C LEU A 152 17.87 -4.12 -1.87
N THR A 153 18.58 -3.37 -2.72
CA THR A 153 19.89 -3.76 -3.25
C THR A 153 20.88 -4.01 -2.10
N GLU A 154 20.94 -3.11 -1.12
CA GLU A 154 21.79 -3.29 0.07
C GLU A 154 21.30 -4.42 0.99
N ALA A 155 19.99 -4.66 1.09
CA ALA A 155 19.46 -5.79 1.86
C ALA A 155 19.88 -7.14 1.25
N PHE A 156 19.90 -7.26 -0.07
CA PHE A 156 20.40 -8.43 -0.79
C PHE A 156 21.91 -8.62 -0.59
N LYS A 157 22.74 -7.56 -0.72
CA LYS A 157 24.20 -7.64 -0.46
C LYS A 157 24.50 -8.13 0.96
N GLN A 158 23.74 -7.63 1.94
CA GLN A 158 23.81 -8.02 3.34
C GLN A 158 23.19 -9.39 3.64
N ARG A 159 22.52 -10.02 2.66
CA ARG A 159 21.78 -11.29 2.79
C ARG A 159 20.75 -11.30 3.93
N ASN A 160 20.27 -10.11 4.31
CA ASN A 160 19.37 -9.94 5.46
C ASN A 160 17.93 -10.22 5.02
N VAL A 161 17.45 -11.44 5.26
CA VAL A 161 16.14 -11.94 4.80
C VAL A 161 14.98 -11.06 5.29
N ARG A 162 14.95 -10.69 6.57
CA ARG A 162 13.92 -9.81 7.14
C ARG A 162 13.87 -8.46 6.43
N ARG A 163 15.04 -7.86 6.16
CA ARG A 163 15.16 -6.59 5.44
C ARG A 163 14.79 -6.73 3.96
N ILE A 164 15.19 -7.81 3.29
CA ILE A 164 14.81 -8.11 1.91
C ILE A 164 13.27 -8.15 1.80
N LEU A 165 12.60 -8.94 2.64
CA LEU A 165 11.15 -9.12 2.56
C LEU A 165 10.36 -7.84 2.84
N ARG A 166 10.74 -7.08 3.89
CA ARG A 166 10.12 -5.78 4.21
C ARG A 166 10.27 -4.78 3.07
N VAL A 167 11.50 -4.55 2.62
CA VAL A 167 11.80 -3.52 1.63
C VAL A 167 11.31 -3.92 0.24
N ALA A 168 11.21 -5.23 -0.07
CA ALA A 168 10.57 -5.71 -1.29
C ALA A 168 9.07 -5.39 -1.32
N ALA A 169 8.33 -5.63 -0.22
CA ALA A 169 6.91 -5.30 -0.12
C ALA A 169 6.66 -3.78 -0.16
N ASP A 170 7.47 -2.99 0.56
CA ASP A 170 7.41 -1.52 0.52
C ASP A 170 7.72 -0.99 -0.90
N LEU A 171 8.71 -1.55 -1.61
CA LEU A 171 9.00 -1.19 -3.00
C LEU A 171 7.85 -1.55 -3.94
N GLY A 172 7.22 -2.70 -3.73
CA GLY A 172 6.06 -3.14 -4.50
C GLY A 172 4.84 -2.22 -4.33
N HIS A 173 4.66 -1.66 -3.13
CA HIS A 173 3.63 -0.66 -2.86
C HIS A 173 3.88 0.66 -3.60
N TYR A 174 5.05 1.31 -3.42
CA TYR A 174 5.34 2.59 -4.08
C TYR A 174 5.36 2.48 -5.61
N ILE A 175 5.69 1.32 -6.17
CA ILE A 175 5.57 1.07 -7.61
C ILE A 175 4.10 0.96 -8.04
N ALA A 176 3.22 0.35 -7.23
CA ALA A 176 1.79 0.34 -7.51
C ALA A 176 1.20 1.77 -7.47
N ASP A 177 1.53 2.54 -6.42
CA ASP A 177 1.16 3.97 -6.28
C ASP A 177 1.50 4.78 -7.54
N ALA A 178 2.74 4.66 -8.03
CA ALA A 178 3.21 5.38 -9.22
C ALA A 178 2.51 4.97 -10.54
N ASN A 179 1.67 3.95 -10.52
CA ASN A 179 0.81 3.55 -11.65
C ASN A 179 -0.67 3.93 -11.44
N VAL A 180 -1.06 4.52 -10.31
CA VAL A 180 -2.43 5.02 -10.07
C VAL A 180 -2.58 6.43 -10.68
N PRO A 181 -3.47 6.67 -11.66
CA PRO A 181 -3.64 7.99 -12.28
C PRO A 181 -3.94 9.10 -11.26
N LEU A 182 -4.74 8.78 -10.25
CA LEU A 182 -5.14 9.69 -9.18
C LEU A 182 -4.02 10.00 -8.17
N HIS A 183 -2.88 9.30 -8.19
CA HIS A 183 -1.70 9.63 -7.38
C HIS A 183 -0.78 10.65 -8.08
N THR A 184 -1.22 11.24 -9.21
CA THR A 184 -0.43 12.15 -10.03
C THR A 184 -0.92 13.61 -10.04
N THR A 185 -1.89 13.95 -9.18
CA THR A 185 -2.68 15.19 -9.25
C THR A 185 -3.19 15.67 -7.90
N ARG A 186 -3.29 16.99 -7.70
CA ARG A 186 -3.99 17.58 -6.54
C ARG A 186 -5.48 17.23 -6.52
N ASN A 187 -6.08 16.85 -7.65
CA ASN A 187 -7.46 16.35 -7.74
C ASN A 187 -7.58 14.85 -7.41
N TYR A 188 -6.69 14.31 -6.57
CA TYR A 188 -6.56 12.88 -6.28
C TYR A 188 -7.86 12.17 -5.87
N ASN A 189 -8.85 12.89 -5.33
CA ASN A 189 -10.15 12.33 -4.97
C ASN A 189 -11.33 13.08 -5.62
N GLY A 190 -11.12 13.71 -6.78
CA GLY A 190 -12.17 14.41 -7.53
C GLY A 190 -12.72 15.68 -6.85
N GLN A 191 -12.07 16.15 -5.78
CA GLN A 191 -12.56 17.25 -4.94
C GLN A 191 -12.47 18.63 -5.60
N LEU A 192 -11.69 18.77 -6.68
CA LEU A 192 -11.63 19.98 -7.52
C LEU A 192 -12.61 19.91 -8.71
N THR A 193 -13.30 18.78 -8.90
CA THR A 193 -14.19 18.54 -10.05
C THR A 193 -15.58 18.01 -9.67
N ASN A 194 -15.95 18.05 -8.39
CA ASN A 194 -17.22 17.55 -7.82
C ASN A 194 -17.44 16.03 -7.96
N GLN A 195 -16.36 15.25 -7.93
CA GLN A 195 -16.34 13.80 -8.16
C GLN A 195 -15.83 13.05 -6.91
N GLN A 196 -16.26 13.52 -5.72
CA GLN A 196 -15.66 13.11 -4.46
C GLN A 196 -15.87 11.62 -4.16
N GLY A 197 -14.77 10.90 -3.90
CA GLY A 197 -14.77 9.44 -3.70
C GLY A 197 -14.30 8.63 -4.91
N ILE A 198 -13.96 9.28 -6.04
CA ILE A 198 -13.45 8.60 -7.25
C ILE A 198 -12.14 7.83 -7.01
N HIS A 199 -11.37 8.19 -5.97
CA HIS A 199 -10.13 7.51 -5.56
C HIS A 199 -10.38 6.03 -5.19
N GLY A 200 -11.11 5.80 -4.09
CA GLY A 200 -11.47 4.44 -3.66
C GLY A 200 -12.39 3.71 -4.64
N PHE A 201 -13.11 4.44 -5.50
CA PHE A 201 -13.84 3.83 -6.61
C PHE A 201 -12.89 3.18 -7.63
N TRP A 202 -11.95 3.95 -8.20
CA TRP A 202 -11.01 3.45 -9.21
C TRP A 202 -10.03 2.42 -8.64
N GLU A 203 -9.48 2.69 -7.45
CA GLU A 203 -8.39 1.91 -6.85
C GLU A 203 -8.87 0.69 -6.07
N SER A 204 -9.94 0.81 -5.30
CA SER A 204 -10.45 -0.29 -4.47
C SER A 204 -11.52 -1.07 -5.23
N ARG A 205 -12.60 -0.38 -5.62
CA ARG A 205 -13.83 -1.06 -6.04
C ARG A 205 -13.71 -1.72 -7.41
N LEU A 206 -13.05 -1.11 -8.39
CA LEU A 206 -12.91 -1.74 -9.71
C LEU A 206 -12.01 -2.99 -9.67
N PRO A 207 -10.82 -3.00 -9.04
CA PRO A 207 -10.07 -4.24 -8.83
C PRO A 207 -10.83 -5.29 -8.03
N GLU A 208 -11.52 -4.92 -6.95
CA GLU A 208 -12.28 -5.88 -6.13
C GLU A 208 -13.45 -6.54 -6.87
N LEU A 209 -14.12 -5.83 -7.79
CA LEU A 209 -15.21 -6.38 -8.59
C LEU A 209 -14.72 -7.18 -9.81
N PHE A 210 -13.67 -6.71 -10.51
CA PHE A 210 -13.40 -7.14 -11.88
C PHE A 210 -12.06 -7.86 -12.09
N SER A 211 -11.13 -7.82 -11.14
CA SER A 211 -9.79 -8.42 -11.30
C SER A 211 -9.78 -9.94 -11.55
N ALA A 212 -10.85 -10.66 -11.20
CA ALA A 212 -11.01 -12.08 -11.52
C ALA A 212 -11.09 -12.35 -13.04
N ASN A 213 -11.39 -11.33 -13.84
CA ASN A 213 -11.50 -11.39 -15.30
C ASN A 213 -10.27 -10.78 -16.02
N TYR A 214 -9.27 -10.27 -15.31
CA TYR A 214 -8.08 -9.64 -15.90
C TYR A 214 -7.05 -10.69 -16.29
N ASP A 215 -6.36 -10.48 -17.42
CA ASP A 215 -5.12 -11.20 -17.69
C ASP A 215 -3.97 -10.58 -16.88
N PHE A 216 -3.21 -11.42 -16.18
CA PHE A 216 -2.00 -11.03 -15.45
C PHE A 216 -0.70 -11.63 -16.04
N LEU A 217 -0.77 -12.26 -17.22
CA LEU A 217 0.40 -12.74 -17.97
C LEU A 217 1.23 -11.54 -18.47
N THR A 218 2.20 -11.16 -17.65
CA THR A 218 3.02 -9.95 -17.79
C THR A 218 4.44 -10.23 -18.31
N GLY A 219 4.82 -11.50 -18.46
CA GLY A 219 6.15 -11.94 -18.88
C GLY A 219 7.10 -12.19 -17.71
N GLN A 220 8.38 -12.40 -18.03
CA GLN A 220 9.44 -12.53 -17.02
C GLN A 220 10.00 -11.16 -16.61
N ALA A 221 10.63 -11.12 -15.44
CA ALA A 221 11.34 -9.96 -14.93
C ALA A 221 12.61 -9.66 -15.75
N GLU A 222 12.82 -8.39 -16.07
CA GLU A 222 13.91 -7.88 -16.92
C GLU A 222 14.77 -6.86 -16.17
N TYR A 223 16.04 -6.73 -16.56
CA TYR A 223 16.97 -5.82 -15.90
C TYR A 223 16.76 -4.37 -16.34
N ILE A 224 16.53 -3.46 -15.38
CA ILE A 224 16.29 -2.04 -15.65
C ILE A 224 17.58 -1.23 -15.57
N TYR A 225 18.19 -0.94 -16.74
CA TYR A 225 19.37 -0.07 -16.86
C TYR A 225 19.22 1.34 -16.27
N SER A 226 17.99 1.85 -16.10
CA SER A 226 17.74 3.15 -15.48
C SER A 226 16.44 3.12 -14.64
N PRO A 227 16.49 2.62 -13.39
CA PRO A 227 15.31 2.46 -12.54
C PRO A 227 14.58 3.78 -12.29
N GLN A 228 15.34 4.88 -12.14
CA GLN A 228 14.79 6.23 -12.01
C GLN A 228 13.96 6.66 -13.23
N LYS A 229 14.43 6.40 -14.47
CA LYS A 229 13.64 6.69 -15.68
C LYS A 229 12.41 5.79 -15.78
N ALA A 230 12.48 4.54 -15.31
CA ALA A 230 11.32 3.66 -15.25
C ALA A 230 10.25 4.16 -14.26
N ALA A 231 10.65 4.58 -13.06
CA ALA A 231 9.76 5.17 -12.05
C ALA A 231 9.04 6.43 -12.57
N TRP A 232 9.78 7.35 -13.18
CA TRP A 232 9.19 8.54 -13.80
C TRP A 232 8.29 8.22 -15.00
N ARG A 233 8.63 7.22 -15.81
CA ARG A 233 7.77 6.76 -16.92
C ARG A 233 6.45 6.17 -16.42
N ALA A 234 6.45 5.44 -15.30
CA ALA A 234 5.20 4.96 -14.69
C ALA A 234 4.29 6.13 -14.29
N VAL A 235 4.83 7.11 -13.55
CA VAL A 235 4.13 8.34 -13.15
C VAL A 235 3.52 9.08 -14.34
N PHE A 236 4.29 9.32 -15.41
CA PHE A 236 3.77 10.02 -16.59
C PHE A 236 2.73 9.18 -17.37
N ASN A 237 2.92 7.86 -17.48
CA ASN A 237 1.95 6.97 -18.12
C ASN A 237 0.63 6.90 -17.34
N ALA A 238 0.68 6.95 -16.00
CA ALA A 238 -0.50 7.00 -15.14
C ALA A 238 -1.23 8.34 -15.26
N ASN A 239 -0.49 9.46 -15.26
CA ASN A 239 -1.06 10.80 -15.46
C ASN A 239 -1.74 10.94 -16.83
N ALA A 240 -1.16 10.35 -17.89
CA ALA A 240 -1.74 10.31 -19.24
C ALA A 240 -3.05 9.50 -19.35
N ALA A 241 -3.54 8.91 -18.26
CA ALA A 241 -4.82 8.20 -18.18
C ALA A 241 -5.84 8.90 -17.24
N LEU A 242 -5.43 9.96 -16.54
CA LEU A 242 -6.22 10.70 -15.55
C LEU A 242 -7.42 11.45 -16.17
N ASP A 243 -7.26 11.94 -17.39
CA ASP A 243 -8.30 12.62 -18.15
C ASP A 243 -9.54 11.72 -18.32
N SER A 244 -9.29 10.47 -18.68
CA SER A 244 -10.29 9.44 -18.92
C SER A 244 -10.98 9.03 -17.62
N VAL A 245 -10.23 8.92 -16.51
CA VAL A 245 -10.78 8.68 -15.18
C VAL A 245 -11.82 9.74 -14.81
N LEU A 246 -11.44 11.02 -14.91
CA LEU A 246 -12.32 12.13 -14.52
C LEU A 246 -13.45 12.38 -15.54
N HIS A 247 -13.18 12.28 -16.84
CA HIS A 247 -14.18 12.62 -17.86
C HIS A 247 -15.28 11.57 -17.96
N ILE A 248 -14.93 10.28 -17.97
CA ILE A 248 -15.89 9.18 -18.17
C ILE A 248 -16.81 9.02 -16.95
N GLU A 249 -16.30 9.25 -15.73
CA GLU A 249 -17.12 9.18 -14.51
C GLU A 249 -18.18 10.28 -14.49
N ARG A 250 -17.82 11.49 -14.95
CA ARG A 250 -18.77 12.60 -15.11
C ARG A 250 -19.79 12.32 -16.21
N GLN A 251 -19.35 11.91 -17.41
CA GLN A 251 -20.25 11.57 -18.51
C GLN A 251 -21.25 10.45 -18.14
N LEU A 252 -20.80 9.44 -17.40
CA LEU A 252 -21.68 8.38 -16.93
C LEU A 252 -22.66 8.91 -15.87
N THR A 253 -22.21 9.75 -14.94
CA THR A 253 -23.06 10.45 -13.96
C THR A 253 -24.16 11.27 -14.65
N GLU A 254 -23.81 12.06 -15.65
CA GLU A 254 -24.74 12.88 -16.43
C GLU A 254 -25.79 12.03 -17.18
N GLN A 255 -25.41 10.83 -17.62
CA GLN A 255 -26.30 9.91 -18.37
C GLN A 255 -27.20 9.05 -17.48
N VAL A 256 -26.72 8.58 -16.32
CA VAL A 256 -27.52 7.68 -15.45
C VAL A 256 -28.24 8.41 -14.32
N GLY A 257 -27.74 9.58 -13.91
CA GLY A 257 -28.23 10.36 -12.78
C GLY A 257 -27.67 9.90 -11.42
N GLU A 258 -27.39 10.87 -10.54
CA GLU A 258 -26.83 10.68 -9.18
C GLU A 258 -27.58 9.61 -8.34
N THR A 259 -28.89 9.44 -8.53
CA THR A 259 -29.69 8.42 -7.83
C THR A 259 -29.29 6.98 -8.16
N ARG A 260 -28.77 6.71 -9.37
CA ARG A 260 -28.31 5.36 -9.79
C ARG A 260 -26.79 5.16 -9.69
N LYS A 261 -26.04 6.26 -9.58
CA LYS A 261 -24.59 6.29 -9.38
C LYS A 261 -24.15 5.55 -8.11
N TYR A 262 -24.95 5.63 -7.05
CA TYR A 262 -24.64 5.04 -5.76
C TYR A 262 -25.60 3.92 -5.34
N GLY A 263 -25.10 3.02 -4.51
CA GLY A 263 -25.88 2.05 -3.76
C GLY A 263 -25.39 1.97 -2.31
N PHE A 264 -25.97 1.05 -1.55
CA PHE A 264 -25.52 0.72 -0.19
C PHE A 264 -25.10 -0.74 -0.13
N GLU A 265 -23.93 -1.01 0.43
CA GLU A 265 -23.41 -2.36 0.65
C GLU A 265 -23.01 -2.52 2.11
N GLU A 266 -23.39 -3.65 2.72
CA GLU A 266 -22.91 -4.03 4.06
C GLU A 266 -21.60 -4.81 3.94
N ARG A 267 -20.57 -4.38 4.66
CA ARG A 267 -19.38 -5.21 4.93
C ARG A 267 -19.01 -5.14 6.40
N ASN A 268 -18.76 -6.29 7.00
CA ASN A 268 -18.32 -6.43 8.39
C ASN A 268 -19.26 -5.74 9.40
N GLY A 269 -20.59 -5.73 9.15
CA GLY A 269 -21.57 -5.04 10.00
C GLY A 269 -21.67 -3.52 9.79
N ILE A 270 -20.96 -2.96 8.79
CA ILE A 270 -21.01 -1.54 8.45
C ILE A 270 -21.63 -1.39 7.06
N THR A 271 -22.77 -0.69 6.99
CA THR A 271 -23.39 -0.27 5.72
C THR A 271 -22.72 0.99 5.21
N ALA A 272 -22.13 0.94 4.02
CA ALA A 272 -21.45 2.06 3.38
C ALA A 272 -22.18 2.51 2.11
N LYS A 273 -22.24 3.83 1.86
CA LYS A 273 -22.58 4.38 0.55
C LYS A 273 -21.40 4.13 -0.39
N VAL A 274 -21.64 3.39 -1.47
CA VAL A 274 -20.64 3.03 -2.49
C VAL A 274 -21.16 3.35 -3.87
N TYR A 275 -20.29 3.42 -4.88
CA TYR A 275 -20.74 3.44 -6.28
C TYR A 275 -21.53 2.16 -6.58
N SER A 276 -22.65 2.23 -7.32
CA SER A 276 -23.48 1.05 -7.57
C SER A 276 -22.75 0.02 -8.43
N ALA A 277 -23.12 -1.26 -8.35
CA ALA A 277 -22.50 -2.31 -9.16
C ALA A 277 -22.69 -2.06 -10.68
N ASP A 278 -23.89 -1.60 -11.08
CA ASP A 278 -24.21 -1.19 -12.45
C ASP A 278 -23.34 -0.03 -12.95
N PHE A 279 -23.22 1.05 -12.16
CA PHE A 279 -22.32 2.16 -12.48
C PHE A 279 -20.86 1.69 -12.56
N SER A 280 -20.45 0.79 -11.67
CA SER A 280 -19.09 0.24 -11.65
C SER A 280 -18.77 -0.55 -12.93
N GLN A 281 -19.71 -1.36 -13.41
CA GLN A 281 -19.60 -2.12 -14.66
C GLN A 281 -19.51 -1.17 -15.88
N GLN A 282 -20.48 -0.27 -16.05
CA GLN A 282 -20.53 0.65 -17.18
C GLN A 282 -19.32 1.60 -17.22
N TYR A 283 -18.79 1.98 -16.07
CA TYR A 283 -17.57 2.78 -15.97
C TYR A 283 -16.32 1.97 -16.36
N HIS A 284 -16.20 0.72 -15.88
CA HIS A 284 -15.09 -0.17 -16.23
C HIS A 284 -15.01 -0.45 -17.73
N GLU A 285 -16.16 -0.74 -18.35
CA GLU A 285 -16.27 -0.97 -19.79
C GLU A 285 -15.79 0.23 -20.60
N ARG A 286 -16.20 1.45 -20.22
CA ARG A 286 -15.79 2.71 -20.86
C ARG A 286 -14.34 3.09 -20.60
N LEU A 287 -13.76 2.70 -19.46
CA LEU A 287 -12.31 2.75 -19.24
C LEU A 287 -11.54 1.79 -20.16
N HIS A 288 -12.22 0.91 -20.90
CA HIS A 288 -11.65 0.01 -21.91
C HIS A 288 -10.39 -0.72 -21.40
N GLY A 289 -10.46 -1.33 -20.21
CA GLY A 289 -9.35 -2.07 -19.60
C GLY A 289 -8.22 -1.22 -19.00
N GLN A 290 -8.44 0.07 -18.72
CA GLN A 290 -7.40 0.95 -18.13
C GLN A 290 -6.89 0.41 -16.78
N VAL A 291 -7.79 0.01 -15.87
CA VAL A 291 -7.43 -0.50 -14.53
C VAL A 291 -6.54 -1.75 -14.63
N GLU A 292 -6.90 -2.66 -15.54
CA GLU A 292 -6.12 -3.86 -15.86
C GLU A 292 -4.72 -3.49 -16.39
N ARG A 293 -4.62 -2.55 -17.36
CA ARG A 293 -3.32 -2.09 -17.88
C ARG A 293 -2.42 -1.54 -16.78
N GLN A 294 -2.96 -0.73 -15.87
CA GLN A 294 -2.17 -0.18 -14.76
C GLN A 294 -1.75 -1.27 -13.77
N MET A 295 -2.62 -2.20 -13.40
CA MET A 295 -2.23 -3.33 -12.53
C MET A 295 -1.18 -4.23 -13.20
N ARG A 296 -1.30 -4.52 -14.50
CA ARG A 296 -0.30 -5.28 -15.27
C ARG A 296 1.04 -4.55 -15.34
N ALA A 297 1.04 -3.23 -15.55
CA ALA A 297 2.24 -2.40 -15.55
C ALA A 297 2.95 -2.46 -14.19
N SER A 298 2.20 -2.34 -13.09
CA SER A 298 2.72 -2.52 -11.72
C SER A 298 3.32 -3.90 -11.51
N VAL A 299 2.61 -4.99 -11.85
CA VAL A 299 3.10 -6.37 -11.67
C VAL A 299 4.44 -6.59 -12.37
N LYS A 300 4.55 -6.19 -13.64
CA LYS A 300 5.79 -6.28 -14.42
C LYS A 300 6.91 -5.44 -13.79
N MET A 301 6.62 -4.18 -13.47
CA MET A 301 7.61 -3.26 -12.92
C MET A 301 8.11 -3.67 -11.52
N VAL A 302 7.26 -4.23 -10.66
CA VAL A 302 7.70 -4.77 -9.35
C VAL A 302 8.65 -5.95 -9.54
N GLY A 303 8.33 -6.88 -10.45
CA GLY A 303 9.22 -7.99 -10.83
C GLY A 303 10.58 -7.51 -11.35
N ASP A 304 10.56 -6.61 -12.33
CA ASP A 304 11.75 -5.99 -12.93
C ASP A 304 12.62 -5.29 -11.88
N PHE A 305 12.02 -4.54 -10.95
CA PHE A 305 12.74 -3.85 -9.87
C PHE A 305 13.34 -4.84 -8.85
N TRP A 306 12.60 -5.86 -8.43
CA TRP A 306 13.12 -6.89 -7.51
C TRP A 306 14.30 -7.65 -8.13
N TYR A 307 14.18 -8.05 -9.41
CA TYR A 307 15.25 -8.69 -10.16
C TYR A 307 16.48 -7.77 -10.33
N THR A 308 16.26 -6.52 -10.72
CA THR A 308 17.33 -5.51 -10.84
C THR A 308 18.07 -5.31 -9.51
N CYS A 309 17.37 -5.28 -8.36
CA CYS A 309 18.01 -5.19 -7.04
C CYS A 309 18.84 -6.42 -6.68
N TRP A 310 18.44 -7.62 -7.13
CA TRP A 310 19.18 -8.86 -6.90
C TRP A 310 20.44 -8.93 -7.79
N VAL A 311 20.34 -8.52 -9.06
CA VAL A 311 21.49 -8.42 -9.98
C VAL A 311 22.51 -7.40 -9.46
N ASP A 312 22.09 -6.19 -9.10
CA ASP A 312 22.96 -5.13 -8.56
C ASP A 312 23.56 -5.44 -7.17
N ALA A 313 23.07 -6.50 -6.52
CA ALA A 313 23.63 -7.04 -5.29
C ALA A 313 24.69 -8.13 -5.52
N GLY A 314 25.03 -8.44 -6.77
CA GLY A 314 25.94 -9.53 -7.13
C GLY A 314 25.29 -10.91 -7.10
N GLN A 315 23.97 -10.98 -7.35
CA GLN A 315 23.19 -12.21 -7.45
C GLN A 315 23.40 -13.21 -6.28
N PRO A 316 23.23 -12.79 -5.01
CA PRO A 316 23.41 -13.67 -3.86
C PRO A 316 22.45 -14.87 -3.93
N ASP A 317 22.93 -16.06 -3.60
CA ASP A 317 22.13 -17.30 -3.67
C ASP A 317 20.93 -17.23 -2.71
N LEU A 318 19.73 -17.04 -3.29
CA LEU A 318 18.48 -16.98 -2.54
C LEU A 318 17.98 -18.38 -2.16
N ARG A 319 18.52 -19.47 -2.73
CA ARG A 319 18.18 -20.85 -2.33
C ARG A 319 18.73 -21.16 -0.95
N ALA A 320 19.98 -20.77 -0.66
CA ALA A 320 20.53 -20.79 0.70
C ALA A 320 19.70 -19.95 1.68
N LEU A 321 19.21 -18.77 1.26
CA LEU A 321 18.38 -17.91 2.10
C LEU A 321 16.93 -18.42 2.27
N ALA A 322 16.40 -19.22 1.34
CA ALA A 322 15.03 -19.73 1.39
C ALA A 322 14.77 -20.67 2.58
N ASN A 323 15.81 -21.26 3.18
CA ASN A 323 15.66 -22.07 4.39
C ASN A 323 15.54 -21.24 5.69
N TYR A 324 15.87 -19.95 5.65
CA TYR A 324 15.75 -19.07 6.80
C TYR A 324 14.31 -18.96 7.32
N GLN A 325 14.17 -18.84 8.64
CA GLN A 325 12.94 -18.54 9.34
C GLN A 325 13.20 -17.35 10.25
N LEU A 326 12.26 -16.40 10.33
CA LEU A 326 12.33 -15.29 11.29
C LEU A 326 12.32 -15.86 12.71
N THR A 327 13.24 -15.40 13.55
CA THR A 327 13.24 -15.79 14.97
C THR A 327 11.99 -15.28 15.69
N ASP A 328 11.62 -15.91 16.82
CA ASP A 328 10.46 -15.49 17.61
C ASP A 328 10.55 -14.02 18.06
N GLN A 329 11.78 -13.53 18.30
CA GLN A 329 12.04 -12.11 18.57
C GLN A 329 11.69 -11.24 17.36
N GLU A 330 12.17 -11.57 16.16
CA GLU A 330 11.91 -10.79 14.95
C GLU A 330 10.42 -10.77 14.58
N GLN A 331 9.75 -11.92 14.70
CA GLN A 331 8.30 -12.03 14.52
C GLN A 331 7.55 -11.15 15.54
N LYS A 332 7.97 -11.17 16.81
CA LYS A 332 7.37 -10.33 17.85
C LYS A 332 7.58 -8.84 17.60
N GLU A 333 8.80 -8.43 17.29
CA GLU A 333 9.13 -7.04 16.96
C GLU A 333 8.29 -6.53 15.78
N GLU A 334 8.10 -7.37 14.77
CA GLU A 334 7.31 -7.06 13.57
C GLU A 334 5.81 -6.90 13.86
N VAL A 335 5.27 -7.77 14.73
CA VAL A 335 3.90 -7.68 15.23
C VAL A 335 3.71 -6.44 16.14
N ASP A 336 4.67 -6.14 17.02
CA ASP A 336 4.59 -5.01 17.95
C ASP A 336 4.82 -3.65 17.24
N GLU A 337 5.62 -3.62 16.17
CA GLU A 337 5.76 -2.49 15.25
C GLU A 337 4.45 -2.19 14.51
N GLN A 338 3.80 -3.21 13.94
CA GLN A 338 2.48 -3.08 13.28
C GLN A 338 1.39 -2.59 14.25
N LYS A 339 1.30 -3.16 15.46
CA LYS A 339 0.44 -2.65 16.54
C LYS A 339 0.75 -1.19 16.86
N GLY A 340 2.04 -0.83 16.86
CA GLY A 340 2.53 0.53 17.08
C GLY A 340 2.07 1.51 16.01
N TRP A 341 1.92 1.11 14.75
CA TRP A 341 1.30 1.95 13.70
C TRP A 341 -0.21 2.09 13.93
N LEU A 342 -0.92 0.97 14.11
CA LEU A 342 -2.38 0.96 14.33
C LEU A 342 -2.79 1.82 15.56
N LYS A 343 -2.06 1.72 16.67
CA LYS A 343 -2.33 2.53 17.88
C LYS A 343 -2.14 4.04 17.67
N ARG A 344 -1.27 4.45 16.72
CA ARG A 344 -1.10 5.86 16.33
C ARG A 344 -2.18 6.30 15.36
N LEU A 345 -2.55 5.46 14.39
CA LEU A 345 -3.66 5.68 13.46
C LEU A 345 -4.99 5.95 14.20
N PHE A 346 -5.33 5.14 15.21
CA PHE A 346 -6.57 5.34 15.98
C PHE A 346 -6.57 6.67 16.75
N LYS A 347 -5.45 7.04 17.39
CA LYS A 347 -5.31 8.34 18.06
C LYS A 347 -5.41 9.53 17.11
N ALA A 348 -4.73 9.45 15.96
CA ALA A 348 -4.81 10.48 14.93
C ALA A 348 -6.24 10.64 14.36
N ARG A 349 -7.05 9.58 14.42
CA ARG A 349 -8.48 9.64 14.06
C ARG A 349 -9.33 10.28 15.16
N GLU A 350 -9.14 9.90 16.42
CA GLU A 350 -9.81 10.50 17.59
C GLU A 350 -9.55 12.02 17.66
N GLU A 351 -8.36 12.48 17.26
CA GLU A 351 -7.98 13.90 17.19
C GLU A 351 -8.49 14.62 15.91
N SER A 352 -9.24 13.95 15.02
CA SER A 352 -9.67 14.48 13.71
C SER A 352 -11.19 14.60 13.50
N GLU A 353 -12.01 14.30 14.51
CA GLU A 353 -13.47 14.44 14.47
C GLU A 353 -13.88 15.71 15.26
N PRO A 354 -14.28 16.81 14.59
CA PRO A 354 -14.83 18.03 15.21
C PRO A 354 -16.36 17.98 15.44
#